data_AF-A0A937GSR0-F1
#
_entry.id   AF-A0A937GSR0-F1
#
_cell.length_a   1.000
_cell.length_b   1.000
_cell.length_c   1.000
_cell.angle_alpha   90.00
_cell.angle_beta   90.00
_cell.angle_gamma   90.00
#
_symmetry.space_group_name_H-M   'P 1'
#
loop_
_entity.id
_entity.type
_entity.pdbx_description
1 polymer ?
#
loop_
_entity_poly.entity_id
_entity_poly.type
_entity_poly.pdbx_seq_one_letter_code
_entity_poly.pdbx_strand_id
1 'polypeptide(L)' 'MHKLKTNYKKIISDTLTPVSIYLRLRDKFHNAILLESSDYHANDNSFSYICFDPIAQFSVSNEEIQISYP' A
#
# COMPACT_ATOMS: atom_id res chain seq x y z
N MET A 1 -18.05 -13.20 10.26
CA MET A 1 -17.30 -12.16 9.52
C MET A 1 -16.24 -11.61 10.45
N HIS A 2 -14.95 -11.88 10.19
CA HIS A 2 -13.88 -11.33 11.03
C HIS A 2 -13.83 -9.81 10.84
N LYS A 3 -13.86 -9.06 11.94
CA LYS A 3 -13.80 -7.60 11.91
C LYS A 3 -12.33 -7.17 11.91
N LEU A 4 -11.88 -6.56 10.81
CA LEU A 4 -10.54 -5.98 10.74
C LEU A 4 -10.44 -4.82 11.74
N LYS A 5 -9.38 -4.80 12.55
CA LYS A 5 -9.05 -3.71 13.46
C LYS A 5 -7.91 -2.89 12.86
N THR A 6 -8.19 -1.63 12.54
CA THR A 6 -7.19 -0.71 12.01
C THR A 6 -6.64 0.16 13.14
N ASN A 7 -5.32 0.17 13.31
CA ASN A 7 -4.63 1.15 14.15
C ASN A 7 -3.96 2.17 13.22
N TYR A 8 -4.09 3.46 13.52
CA TYR A 8 -3.48 4.51 12.70
C TYR A 8 -2.85 5.60 13.58
N LYS A 9 -1.84 6.27 13.03
CA LYS A 9 -1.18 7.42 13.64
C LYS A 9 -0.88 8.46 12.57
N LYS A 10 -1.23 9.72 12.84
CA LYS A 10 -0.84 10.86 12.00
C LYS A 10 0.47 11.43 12.51
N ILE A 11 1.40 11.71 11.59
CA ILE A 11 2.73 12.26 11.88
C ILE A 11 3.03 13.39 10.90
N ILE A 12 3.94 14.30 11.28
CA ILE A 12 4.48 15.34 10.39
C ILE A 12 5.53 14.70 9.48
N SER A 13 5.49 15.04 8.19
CA SER A 13 6.30 14.38 7.16
C SER A 13 6.86 15.35 6.12
N ASP A 14 7.05 16.61 6.47
CA ASP A 14 7.43 17.70 5.54
C ASP A 14 8.79 17.49 4.85
N THR A 15 9.62 16.58 5.38
CA THR A 15 10.92 16.20 4.82
C THR A 15 10.91 14.84 4.10
N LEU A 16 9.75 14.17 4.04
CA LEU A 16 9.60 12.85 3.45
C LEU A 16 8.80 12.95 2.15
N THR A 17 9.27 12.25 1.11
CA THR A 17 8.50 12.07 -0.13
C THR A 17 7.94 10.65 -0.20
N PRO A 18 6.78 10.42 -0.84
CA PRO A 18 6.23 9.08 -1.00
C PRO A 18 7.22 8.09 -1.62
N VAL A 19 7.94 8.50 -2.67
CA VAL A 19 8.98 7.69 -3.31
C VAL A 19 10.11 7.32 -2.33
N SER A 20 10.59 8.28 -1.51
CA SER A 20 11.64 8.00 -0.53
C SER A 20 11.22 6.98 0.52
N ILE A 21 9.95 7.02 0.95
CA ILE A 21 9.37 6.06 1.91
C ILE A 21 9.23 4.70 1.24
N TYR A 22 8.70 4.66 0.00
CA TYR A 22 8.53 3.44 -0.76
C TYR A 22 9.85 2.68 -0.94
N LEU A 23 10.92 3.35 -1.36
CA LEU A 23 12.23 2.71 -1.54
C LEU A 23 12.73 2.06 -0.24
N ARG A 24 12.61 2.76 0.89
CA ARG A 24 13.00 2.22 2.21
C ARG A 24 12.17 1.00 2.64
N LEU A 25 10.90 0.95 2.27
CA LEU A 25 10.01 -0.17 2.59
C LEU A 25 10.21 -1.35 1.64
N ARG A 26 10.40 -1.08 0.34
CA ARG A 26 10.71 -2.09 -0.68
C ARG A 26 11.96 -2.88 -0.35
N ASP A 27 12.96 -2.23 0.23
CA ASP A 27 14.20 -2.90 0.63
C ASP A 27 14.02 -3.78 1.89
N LYS A 28 12.87 -3.71 2.57
CA LYS A 28 12.57 -4.46 3.81
C LYS A 28 11.41 -5.46 3.68
N PHE A 29 10.44 -5.17 2.84
CA PHE A 29 9.20 -5.93 2.72
C PHE A 29 8.99 -6.40 1.29
N HIS A 30 8.60 -7.66 1.15
CA HIS A 30 8.16 -8.21 -0.13
C HIS A 30 6.83 -7.55 -0.57
N ASN A 31 6.61 -7.47 -1.88
CA ASN A 31 5.36 -6.98 -2.47
C ASN A 31 4.97 -5.55 -2.03
N ALA A 32 5.94 -4.69 -1.77
CA ALA A 32 5.67 -3.29 -1.55
C ALA A 32 5.15 -2.63 -2.85
N ILE A 33 4.07 -1.87 -2.74
CA ILE A 33 3.43 -1.17 -3.87
C ILE A 33 3.28 0.31 -3.51
N LEU A 34 3.56 1.17 -4.49
CA LEU A 34 3.30 2.61 -4.43
C LEU A 34 2.18 2.95 -5.42
N LEU A 35 1.14 3.62 -4.94
CA LEU A 35 0.01 4.11 -5.73
C LEU A 35 -0.06 5.62 -5.59
N GLU A 36 0.16 6.36 -6.67
CA GLU A 36 0.14 7.82 -6.68
C GLU A 36 -0.89 8.35 -7.66
N SER A 37 -1.60 9.40 -7.27
CA SER A 37 -2.46 10.12 -8.20
C SER A 37 -1.62 10.79 -9.28
N SER A 38 -1.98 10.58 -10.55
CA SER A 38 -1.37 11.23 -11.70
C SER A 38 -2.01 12.58 -12.03
N ASP A 39 -3.08 12.97 -11.33
CA ASP A 39 -3.86 14.15 -11.66
C ASP A 39 -3.23 15.42 -11.08
N TYR A 40 -2.32 16.01 -11.86
CA TYR A 40 -1.63 17.27 -11.51
C TYR A 40 -2.57 18.49 -11.47
N HIS A 41 -3.80 18.38 -11.97
CA HIS A 41 -4.73 19.50 -12.06
C HIS A 41 -5.70 19.62 -10.86
N ALA A 42 -5.69 18.65 -9.93
CA ALA A 42 -6.55 18.62 -8.76
C ALA A 42 -5.74 18.75 -7.46
N ASN A 43 -5.30 19.98 -7.14
CA ASN A 43 -4.51 20.31 -5.94
C ASN A 43 -5.17 19.92 -4.60
N ASP A 44 -6.46 19.56 -4.58
CA ASP A 44 -7.20 19.26 -3.35
C ASP A 44 -7.29 17.76 -2.98
N ASN A 45 -6.83 16.82 -3.83
CA ASN A 45 -6.99 15.37 -3.57
C ASN A 45 -5.81 14.49 -4.04
N SER A 46 -4.59 15.03 -4.09
CA SER A 46 -3.41 14.25 -4.45
C SER A 46 -2.88 13.45 -3.25
N PHE A 47 -3.28 12.17 -3.17
CA PHE A 47 -2.78 11.23 -2.17
C PHE A 47 -1.84 10.20 -2.79
N SER A 48 -0.81 9.83 -2.03
CA SER A 48 0.04 8.67 -2.31
C SER A 48 -0.23 7.60 -1.25
N TYR A 49 -0.48 6.37 -1.70
CA TYR A 49 -0.64 5.20 -0.84
C TYR A 49 0.56 4.27 -1.01
N ILE A 50 1.11 3.81 0.11
CA ILE A 50 2.17 2.81 0.12
C ILE A 50 1.66 1.59 0.89
N CYS A 51 1.60 0.46 0.21
CA CYS A 51 1.12 -0.81 0.75
C CYS A 51 2.30 -1.77 0.86
N PHE A 52 2.40 -2.50 1.97
CA PHE A 52 3.44 -3.50 2.20
C PHE A 52 2.93 -4.51 3.24
N ASP A 53 3.60 -5.65 3.35
CA ASP A 53 3.28 -6.71 4.32
C ASP A 53 1.81 -7.19 4.22
N PRO A 54 1.39 -7.77 3.07
CA PRO A 54 0.02 -8.18 2.86
C PRO A 54 -0.40 -9.30 3.82
N ILE A 55 -1.56 -9.14 4.47
CA ILE A 55 -2.12 -10.13 5.41
C ILE A 55 -2.96 -11.23 4.72
N ALA A 56 -3.23 -11.08 3.42
CA ALA A 56 -4.01 -12.01 2.62
C ALA A 56 -3.63 -11.86 1.14
N GLN A 57 -3.85 -12.90 0.35
CA GLN A 57 -3.55 -12.91 -1.08
C GLN A 57 -4.62 -13.71 -1.83
N PHE A 58 -4.91 -13.29 -3.06
CA PHE A 58 -5.58 -14.12 -4.04
C PHE A 58 -4.81 -14.07 -5.35
N SER A 59 -4.78 -15.18 -6.08
CA SER A 59 -4.20 -15.23 -7.42
C SER A 59 -4.94 -16.25 -8.27
N VAL A 60 -4.92 -16.04 -9.58
CA VAL A 60 -5.55 -16.93 -10.56
C VAL A 60 -4.48 -17.37 -11.54
N SER A 61 -4.34 -18.68 -11.71
CA SER A 61 -3.42 -19.29 -12.66
C SER A 61 -4.01 -20.58 -13.17
N ASN A 62 -3.92 -20.86 -14.48
CA ASN A 62 -4.44 -22.08 -15.10
C ASN A 62 -5.91 -22.39 -14.73
N GLU A 63 -6.77 -21.38 -14.71
CA GLU A 63 -8.19 -21.48 -14.31
C GLU A 63 -8.42 -21.92 -12.84
N GLU A 64 -7.36 -22.03 -12.05
CA GLU A 64 -7.40 -22.31 -10.62
C GLU A 64 -7.24 -21.02 -9.81
N ILE A 65 -8.02 -20.90 -8.73
CA ILE A 65 -7.95 -19.78 -7.79
C ILE A 65 -7.19 -20.24 -6.55
N GLN A 66 -6.12 -19.54 -6.21
CA GLN A 66 -5.38 -19.72 -4.96
C GLN A 66 -5.67 -18.53 -4.03
N ILE A 67 -6.16 -18.82 -2.82
CA ILE A 67 -6.51 -17.81 -1.82
C ILE A 67 -5.79 -18.14 -0.51
N SER A 68 -5.12 -17.14 0.06
CA SER A 68 -4.58 -17.15 1.42
C SER A 68 -5.35 -16.15 2.26
N TYR A 69 -5.98 -16.62 3.34
CA TYR A 69 -6.64 -15.77 4.32
C TYR A 69 -5.67 -15.34 5.43
N PRO A 70 -5.96 -14.25 6.18
CA PRO A 70 -5.20 -13.85 7.36
C PRO A 70 -5.28 -14.85 8.52
#